data_AF-A0A563VP94-F1
#
_entry.id   AF-A0A563VP94-F1
#
_cell.length_a   1.000
_cell.length_b   1.000
_cell.length_c   1.000
_cell.angle_alpha   90.00
_cell.angle_beta   90.00
_cell.angle_gamma   90.00
#
_symmetry.space_group_name_H-M   'P 1'
#
loop_
_entity.id
_entity.type
_entity.pdbx_description
1 polymer ?
#
loop_
_entity_poly.entity_id
_entity_poly.type
_entity_poly.pdbx_seq_one_letter_code
_entity_poly.pdbx_strand_id
1 'polypeptide(L)'
;MNWKQKIPWQAQMIVKLLSAHIPLIDGFRLQKFKRGSMSQPDKAYQIFQRHFERVNYLSDYSDFTILELGPGASLFSAILARAFGVKSTYLVDVENCATEELQPYLDLISFLHNQKNMNLAEIQSINTLNELLEFCQQIT
;
A
#
# COMPACT_ATOMS: atom_id res chain seq x y z
N MET A 1 13.02 -17.34 24.45
CA MET A 1 11.68 -17.98 24.49
C MET A 1 10.65 -16.97 23.98
N ASN A 2 10.01 -17.23 22.84
CA ASN A 2 9.34 -16.22 22.00
C ASN A 2 7.87 -16.00 22.44
N TRP A 3 7.57 -14.93 23.19
CA TRP A 3 6.26 -14.72 23.84
C TRP A 3 5.09 -14.49 22.88
N LYS A 4 5.38 -14.20 21.60
CA LYS A 4 4.36 -13.99 20.55
C LYS A 4 3.59 -15.25 20.18
N GLN A 5 4.09 -16.45 20.51
CA GLN A 5 3.45 -17.73 20.13
C GLN A 5 2.38 -18.23 21.11
N LYS A 6 2.25 -17.63 22.31
CA LYS A 6 1.29 -18.09 23.33
C LYS A 6 0.02 -17.24 23.45
N ILE A 7 -0.11 -16.20 22.65
CA ILE A 7 -1.27 -15.32 22.72
C ILE A 7 -2.32 -15.84 21.73
N PRO A 8 -3.46 -16.40 22.20
CA PRO A 8 -4.55 -16.80 21.31
C PRO A 8 -5.04 -15.58 20.53
N TRP A 9 -5.30 -15.74 19.24
CA TRP A 9 -5.66 -14.62 18.35
C TRP A 9 -6.88 -13.83 18.84
N GLN A 10 -7.78 -14.49 19.58
CA GLN A 10 -8.95 -13.91 20.24
C GLN A 10 -8.57 -12.83 21.26
N ALA A 11 -7.51 -13.03 22.03
CA ALA A 11 -7.03 -12.04 22.99
C ALA A 11 -6.51 -10.79 22.26
N GLN A 12 -5.87 -10.96 21.09
CA GLN A 12 -5.46 -9.81 20.27
C GLN A 12 -6.67 -9.04 19.73
N MET A 13 -7.75 -9.72 19.39
CA MET A 13 -9.01 -9.08 18.96
C MET A 13 -9.70 -8.33 20.09
N ILE A 14 -9.80 -8.92 21.27
CA ILE A 14 -10.40 -8.28 22.45
C ILE A 14 -9.60 -7.03 22.83
N VAL A 15 -8.27 -7.10 22.85
CA VAL A 15 -7.41 -5.93 23.12
C VAL A 15 -7.64 -4.82 22.09
N LYS A 16 -7.76 -5.17 20.79
CA LYS A 16 -8.07 -4.18 19.74
C LYS A 16 -9.43 -3.53 19.93
N LEU A 17 -10.46 -4.31 20.27
CA LEU A 17 -11.83 -3.82 20.47
C LEU A 17 -11.95 -2.91 21.70
N LEU A 18 -11.31 -3.30 22.81
CA LEU A 18 -11.25 -2.50 24.03
C LEU A 18 -10.40 -1.23 23.82
N SER A 19 -9.29 -1.34 23.09
CA SER A 19 -8.44 -0.18 22.75
C SER A 19 -9.16 0.85 21.87
N ALA A 20 -10.13 0.43 21.05
CA ALA A 20 -10.94 1.34 20.24
C ALA A 20 -11.92 2.17 21.10
N HIS A 21 -12.43 1.61 22.20
CA HIS A 21 -13.46 2.23 23.03
C HIS A 21 -12.94 3.06 24.21
N ILE A 22 -11.62 3.08 24.44
CA ILE A 22 -11.03 3.86 25.52
C ILE A 22 -10.73 5.30 25.03
N PRO A 23 -11.35 6.35 25.60
CA PRO A 23 -11.06 7.75 25.30
C PRO A 23 -9.84 8.20 26.12
N LEU A 24 -8.67 7.62 25.84
CA LEU A 24 -7.42 8.02 26.51
C LEU A 24 -6.60 8.94 25.60
N ILE A 25 -6.58 10.22 26.02
CA ILE A 25 -5.50 11.20 25.90
C ILE A 25 -5.16 11.60 24.46
N ASP A 26 -5.71 12.75 24.06
CA ASP A 26 -5.63 13.40 22.75
C ASP A 26 -4.20 13.73 22.27
N GLY A 27 -3.15 13.49 23.07
CA GLY A 27 -1.75 13.76 22.70
C GLY A 27 -0.97 12.57 22.13
N PHE A 28 -1.28 11.33 22.52
CA PHE A 28 -0.47 10.15 22.14
C PHE A 28 -1.06 9.34 20.97
N ARG A 29 -2.34 9.55 20.64
CA ARG A 29 -3.02 8.89 19.51
C ARG A 29 -2.64 9.48 18.15
N LEU A 30 -2.27 10.76 18.10
CA LEU A 30 -1.98 11.47 16.85
C LEU A 30 -0.65 11.12 16.19
N GLN A 31 0.23 10.31 16.79
CA GLN A 31 1.51 9.93 16.16
C GLN A 31 1.55 8.46 15.73
N LYS A 32 0.92 7.55 16.49
CA LYS A 32 0.89 6.11 16.16
C LYS A 32 -0.24 5.70 15.21
N PHE A 33 -1.31 6.50 15.11
CA PHE A 33 -2.36 6.33 14.10
C PHE A 33 -2.17 7.21 12.87
N LYS A 34 -1.22 8.16 12.87
CA LYS A 34 -1.03 9.16 11.80
C LYS A 34 -0.44 8.63 10.50
N ARG A 35 -0.04 7.37 10.45
CA ARG A 35 0.59 6.78 9.27
C ARG A 35 0.18 5.32 9.28
N GLY A 36 -0.91 5.00 8.56
CA GLY A 36 -1.40 3.63 8.44
C GLY A 36 -0.25 2.70 8.04
N SER A 37 -0.24 1.46 8.53
CA SER A 37 0.85 0.48 8.26
C SER A 37 1.18 0.29 6.77
N MET A 38 0.31 0.72 5.86
CA MET A 38 0.51 0.72 4.41
C MET A 38 1.35 1.88 3.89
N SER A 39 1.82 2.81 4.72
CA SER A 39 2.82 3.82 4.32
C SER A 39 4.26 3.31 4.46
N GLN A 40 4.47 2.03 4.82
CA GLN A 40 5.78 1.41 4.88
C GLN A 40 6.00 0.63 3.58
N PRO A 41 6.94 1.06 2.71
CA PRO A 41 7.17 0.45 1.40
C PRO A 41 7.32 -1.07 1.42
N ASP A 42 8.15 -1.60 2.32
CA ASP A 42 8.42 -3.03 2.43
C ASP A 42 7.17 -3.85 2.76
N LYS A 43 6.35 -3.39 3.72
CA LYS A 43 5.11 -4.09 4.10
C LYS A 43 4.10 -4.09 2.97
N ALA A 44 3.91 -2.94 2.32
CA ALA A 44 2.98 -2.82 1.20
C ALA A 44 3.41 -3.74 0.05
N TYR A 45 4.71 -3.73 -0.30
CA TYR A 45 5.27 -4.63 -1.29
C TYR A 45 5.05 -6.11 -0.95
N GLN A 46 5.38 -6.54 0.27
CA GLN A 46 5.22 -7.95 0.67
C GLN A 46 3.76 -8.41 0.63
N ILE A 47 2.84 -7.55 1.09
CA ILE A 47 1.40 -7.85 1.04
C ILE A 47 0.97 -7.96 -0.43
N PHE A 48 1.27 -6.94 -1.24
CA PHE A 48 0.91 -6.90 -2.65
C PHE A 48 1.47 -8.11 -3.40
N GLN A 49 2.78 -8.35 -3.32
CA GLN A 49 3.47 -9.47 -3.96
C GLN A 49 2.79 -10.80 -3.63
N ARG A 50 2.52 -11.06 -2.35
CA ARG A 50 1.87 -12.30 -1.92
C ARG A 50 0.48 -12.48 -2.53
N HIS A 51 -0.29 -11.41 -2.70
CA HIS A 51 -1.61 -11.47 -3.34
C HIS A 51 -1.47 -11.62 -4.86
N PHE A 52 -0.57 -10.85 -5.47
CA PHE A 52 -0.30 -10.87 -6.90
C PHE A 52 0.17 -12.24 -7.37
N GLU A 53 1.17 -12.84 -6.71
CA GLU A 53 1.71 -14.16 -7.07
C GLU A 53 0.65 -15.27 -7.02
N ARG A 54 -0.29 -15.21 -6.07
CA ARG A 54 -1.37 -16.19 -5.96
C ARG A 54 -2.34 -16.13 -7.13
N VAL A 55 -2.52 -14.96 -7.72
CA VAL A 55 -3.44 -14.76 -8.85
C VAL A 55 -2.69 -14.95 -10.17
N ASN A 56 -1.48 -14.40 -10.30
CA ASN A 56 -0.66 -14.51 -11.50
C ASN A 56 -0.26 -15.96 -11.80
N TYR A 57 -0.05 -16.80 -10.77
CA TYR A 57 0.20 -18.24 -10.96
C TYR A 57 -0.97 -18.96 -11.65
N LEU A 58 -2.18 -18.40 -11.60
CA LEU A 58 -3.39 -18.99 -12.17
C LEU A 58 -3.69 -18.48 -13.59
N SER A 59 -2.93 -17.52 -14.12
CA SER A 59 -3.32 -16.83 -15.35
C SER A 59 -2.12 -16.38 -16.20
N ASP A 60 -2.07 -16.85 -17.45
CA ASP A 60 -1.10 -16.47 -18.50
C ASP A 60 -1.36 -15.07 -19.11
N TYR A 61 -2.08 -14.18 -18.41
CA TYR A 61 -2.56 -12.94 -19.01
C TYR A 61 -1.51 -11.83 -18.91
N SER A 62 -0.95 -11.48 -20.07
CA SER A 62 -0.26 -10.20 -20.35
C SER A 62 -1.14 -8.95 -20.13
N ASP A 63 -2.43 -9.13 -19.85
CA ASP A 63 -3.45 -8.08 -19.73
C ASP A 63 -4.13 -8.05 -18.35
N PHE A 64 -3.41 -8.38 -17.29
CA PHE A 64 -3.97 -8.41 -15.94
C PHE A 64 -4.42 -7.01 -15.48
N THR A 65 -5.61 -6.94 -14.88
CA THR A 65 -6.22 -5.71 -14.37
C THR A 65 -6.57 -5.87 -12.89
N ILE A 66 -6.26 -4.87 -12.09
CA ILE A 66 -6.53 -4.86 -10.64
C ILE A 66 -7.68 -3.89 -10.33
N LEU A 67 -8.54 -4.28 -9.41
CA LEU A 67 -9.52 -3.42 -8.75
C LEU A 67 -9.28 -3.46 -7.24
N GLU A 68 -9.09 -2.30 -6.62
CA GLU A 68 -9.08 -2.14 -5.17
C GLU A 68 -10.27 -1.28 -4.74
N LEU A 69 -11.02 -1.78 -3.77
CA LEU A 69 -12.10 -1.05 -3.12
C LEU A 69 -11.60 -0.52 -1.78
N GLY A 70 -11.61 0.79 -1.62
CA GLY A 70 -11.08 1.48 -0.45
C GLY A 70 -9.55 1.40 -0.37
N PRO A 71 -8.79 1.98 -1.33
CA PRO A 71 -7.34 2.14 -1.20
C PRO A 71 -6.96 2.91 0.08
N GLY A 72 -7.88 3.75 0.59
CA GLY A 72 -7.72 4.48 1.82
C GLY A 72 -6.64 5.55 1.68
N ALA A 73 -5.66 5.53 2.59
CA ALA A 73 -4.74 6.65 2.77
C ALA A 73 -3.57 6.71 1.76
N SER A 74 -3.41 5.73 0.86
CA SER A 74 -2.32 5.76 -0.13
C SER A 74 -2.68 5.08 -1.45
N LEU A 75 -2.01 5.53 -2.51
CA LEU A 75 -2.05 4.95 -3.86
C LEU A 75 -0.97 3.87 -4.09
N PHE A 76 -0.48 3.22 -3.03
CA PHE A 76 0.64 2.27 -3.13
C PHE A 76 0.35 1.08 -4.05
N SER A 77 -0.89 0.58 -4.03
CA SER A 77 -1.31 -0.52 -4.87
C SER A 77 -1.21 -0.20 -6.36
N ALA A 78 -1.47 1.05 -6.79
CA ALA A 78 -1.33 1.45 -8.19
C ALA A 78 0.14 1.47 -8.63
N ILE A 79 1.03 2.03 -7.81
CA ILE A 79 2.48 2.03 -8.09
C ILE A 79 3.02 0.59 -8.15
N LEU A 80 2.63 -0.25 -7.19
CA LEU A 80 3.04 -1.65 -7.15
C LEU A 80 2.50 -2.41 -8.34
N ALA A 81 1.23 -2.24 -8.69
CA ALA A 81 0.65 -2.86 -9.88
C ALA A 81 1.44 -2.51 -11.15
N ARG A 82 1.76 -1.22 -11.34
CA ARG A 82 2.60 -0.77 -12.45
C ARG A 82 3.99 -1.42 -12.43
N ALA A 83 4.63 -1.50 -11.26
CA ALA A 83 5.93 -2.16 -11.10
C ALA A 83 5.92 -3.65 -11.41
N PHE A 84 4.78 -4.31 -11.19
CA PHE A 84 4.57 -5.73 -11.50
C PHE A 84 4.06 -5.96 -12.93
N GLY A 85 3.98 -4.92 -13.77
CA GLY A 85 3.58 -5.03 -15.18
C GLY A 85 2.08 -5.22 -15.38
N VAL A 86 1.25 -4.83 -14.41
CA VAL A 86 -0.20 -4.85 -14.53
C VAL A 86 -0.64 -3.81 -15.56
N LYS A 87 -1.56 -4.19 -16.44
CA LYS A 87 -2.06 -3.32 -17.51
C LYS A 87 -2.81 -2.12 -16.97
N SER A 88 -3.71 -2.34 -16.01
CA SER A 88 -4.57 -1.29 -15.47
C SER A 88 -4.92 -1.54 -14.02
N THR A 89 -5.06 -0.45 -13.25
CA THR A 89 -5.47 -0.49 -11.85
C THR A 89 -6.60 0.50 -11.62
N TYR A 90 -7.72 0.00 -11.12
CA TYR A 90 -8.86 0.80 -10.68
C TYR A 90 -8.85 0.88 -9.17
N LEU A 91 -8.83 2.10 -8.64
CA LEU A 91 -8.94 2.38 -7.21
C LEU A 91 -10.26 3.10 -6.98
N VAL A 92 -11.17 2.48 -6.22
CA VAL A 92 -12.49 3.04 -5.96
C VAL A 92 -12.61 3.35 -4.48
N ASP A 93 -12.81 4.61 -4.15
CA ASP A 93 -13.05 5.07 -2.78
C ASP A 93 -14.26 6.01 -2.74
N VAL A 94 -14.82 6.22 -1.56
CA VAL A 94 -15.99 7.10 -1.38
C VAL A 94 -15.63 8.57 -1.48
N GLU A 95 -14.37 8.92 -1.20
CA GLU A 95 -13.82 10.27 -1.21
C GLU A 95 -12.34 10.26 -1.63
N ASN A 96 -11.70 11.43 -1.76
CA ASN A 96 -10.25 11.53 -1.96
C ASN A 96 -9.50 11.27 -0.64
N CYS A 97 -9.45 10.01 -0.20
CA CYS A 97 -8.84 9.62 1.07
C CYS A 97 -7.31 9.50 1.02
N ALA A 98 -6.73 9.39 -0.18
CA ALA A 98 -5.29 9.21 -0.35
C ALA A 98 -4.53 10.48 0.02
N THR A 99 -3.35 10.31 0.65
CA THR A 99 -2.51 11.46 0.99
C THR A 99 -1.99 12.15 -0.28
N GLU A 100 -2.03 13.48 -0.28
CA GLU A 100 -1.42 14.33 -1.30
C GLU A 100 0.09 14.56 -1.06
N GLU A 101 0.62 14.14 0.11
CA GLU A 101 2.05 14.17 0.36
C GLU A 101 2.77 13.25 -0.63
N LEU A 102 3.73 13.77 -1.39
CA LEU A 102 4.46 12.98 -2.39
C LEU A 102 5.47 12.02 -1.76
N GLN A 103 6.03 12.38 -0.60
CA GLN A 103 7.15 11.67 0.04
C GLN A 103 6.91 10.16 0.24
N PRO A 104 5.75 9.69 0.76
CA PRO A 104 5.50 8.26 0.91
C PRO A 104 5.61 7.48 -0.42
N TYR A 105 5.18 8.09 -1.52
CA TYR A 105 5.27 7.47 -2.85
C TYR A 105 6.72 7.40 -3.30
N LEU A 106 7.49 8.49 -3.15
CA LEU A 106 8.93 8.52 -3.47
C LEU A 106 9.73 7.50 -2.65
N ASP A 107 9.38 7.32 -1.37
CA ASP A 107 9.97 6.30 -0.51
C ASP A 107 9.71 4.90 -1.06
N LEU A 108 8.49 4.64 -1.57
CA LEU A 108 8.13 3.38 -2.20
C LEU A 108 8.91 3.15 -3.50
N ILE A 109 8.97 4.15 -4.38
CA ILE A 109 9.69 4.08 -5.66
C ILE A 109 11.18 3.82 -5.42
N SER A 110 11.78 4.54 -4.47
CA SER A 110 13.17 4.36 -4.06
C SER A 110 13.42 2.96 -3.51
N PHE A 111 12.49 2.42 -2.71
CA PHE A 111 12.54 1.05 -2.23
C PHE A 111 12.50 0.03 -3.37
N LEU A 112 11.60 0.20 -4.35
CA LEU A 112 11.46 -0.70 -5.50
C LEU A 112 12.73 -0.70 -6.37
N HIS A 113 13.28 0.48 -6.65
CA HIS A 113 14.52 0.63 -7.43
C HIS A 113 15.71 0.00 -6.69
N ASN A 114 15.95 0.42 -5.44
CA ASN A 114 17.19 0.07 -4.73
C ASN A 114 17.18 -1.35 -4.15
N GLN A 115 16.03 -1.86 -3.72
CA GLN A 115 15.94 -3.15 -3.01
C GLN A 115 15.34 -4.27 -3.82
N LYS A 116 14.48 -3.96 -4.81
CA LYS A 116 13.80 -4.98 -5.63
C LYS A 116 14.27 -5.01 -7.08
N ASN A 117 15.20 -4.11 -7.46
CA ASN A 117 15.71 -3.97 -8.82
C ASN A 117 14.58 -3.82 -9.87
N MET A 118 13.45 -3.23 -9.44
CA MET A 118 12.33 -2.90 -10.31
C MET A 118 12.53 -1.48 -10.80
N ASN A 119 12.78 -1.33 -12.10
CA ASN A 119 13.07 -0.03 -12.67
C ASN A 119 11.79 0.66 -13.12
N LEU A 120 11.46 1.76 -12.46
CA LEU A 120 10.39 2.68 -12.81
C LEU A 120 11.01 4.00 -13.30
N ALA A 121 11.86 3.92 -14.33
CA ALA A 121 12.70 5.03 -14.80
C ALA A 121 11.90 6.31 -15.10
N GLU A 122 10.67 6.15 -15.55
CA GLU A 122 9.73 7.22 -15.88
C GLU A 122 9.18 7.98 -14.66
N ILE A 123 9.30 7.43 -13.44
CA ILE A 123 8.77 8.05 -12.23
C ILE A 123 9.74 9.08 -11.62
N GLN A 124 11.03 9.05 -11.98
CA GLN A 124 12.04 9.91 -11.34
C GLN A 124 11.82 11.41 -11.56
N SER A 125 10.97 11.79 -12.51
CA SER A 125 10.61 13.19 -12.82
C SER A 125 9.26 13.64 -12.25
N ILE A 126 8.56 12.81 -11.48
CA ILE A 126 7.21 13.12 -10.97
C ILE A 126 7.31 14.06 -9.76
N ASN A 127 6.68 15.23 -9.87
CA ASN A 127 6.69 16.29 -8.84
C ASN A 127 5.30 16.53 -8.22
N THR A 128 4.25 15.95 -8.80
CA THR A 128 2.87 16.11 -8.30
C THR A 128 2.12 14.78 -8.19
N LEU A 129 1.10 14.73 -7.32
CA LEU A 129 0.24 13.55 -7.19
C LEU A 129 -0.52 13.25 -8.50
N ASN A 130 -0.92 14.29 -9.24
CA ASN A 130 -1.62 14.12 -10.51
C ASN A 130 -0.72 13.47 -11.56
N GLU A 131 0.55 13.89 -11.66
CA GLU A 131 1.54 13.23 -12.53
C GLU A 131 1.74 11.76 -12.13
N LEU A 132 1.77 11.45 -10.82
CA LEU A 132 1.85 10.07 -10.32
C LEU A 132 0.63 9.24 -10.74
N LEU A 133 -0.56 9.81 -10.66
CA LEU A 133 -1.81 9.17 -11.08
C LEU A 133 -1.85 8.94 -12.58
N GLU A 134 -1.49 9.95 -13.38
CA GLU A 134 -1.38 9.83 -14.83
C GLU A 134 -0.38 8.75 -15.23
N PHE A 135 0.78 8.71 -14.57
CA PHE A 135 1.78 7.66 -14.79
C PHE A 135 1.21 6.25 -14.50
N CYS A 136 0.47 6.09 -13.41
CA CYS A 136 -0.16 4.80 -13.09
C CYS A 136 -1.30 4.43 -14.06
N GLN A 137 -1.85 5.40 -14.79
CA GLN A 137 -2.90 5.21 -15.80
C GLN A 137 -2.36 5.02 -17.22
N GLN A 138 -1.15 5.49 -17.53
CA GLN A 138 -0.57 5.40 -18.86
C GLN A 138 -0.21 3.96 -19.21
N ILE A 139 -1.07 3.31 -19.99
CA ILE A 139 -0.79 2.02 -20.64
C ILE A 139 0.27 2.27 -21.73
N THR A 140 1.38 1.55 -21.69
CA THR A 140 2.32 1.46 -22.82
C THR A 140 2.02 0.21 -23.62
#